data_AF-A0A934DGN7-F1
#
_entry.id   AF-A0A934DGN7-F1
#
_cell.length_a   1.000
_cell.length_b   1.000
_cell.length_c   1.000
_cell.angle_alpha   90.00
_cell.angle_beta   90.00
_cell.angle_gamma   90.00
#
_symmetry.space_group_name_H-M   'P 1'
#
loop_
_entity.id
_entity.type
_entity.pdbx_description
1 polymer ?
#
loop_
_entity_poly.entity_id
_entity_poly.type
_entity_poly.pdbx_seq_one_letter_code
_entity_poly.pdbx_strand_id
1 'polypeptide(L)'
;MKNERGSGFKIQKDTLMMYTKHQFSFQSHLIQNSGRFSRIAVAFLLVALFSASAFSQPLAQGKSKFLGVGTGSNIWSGLHLYWNQITPGNDGKWGSVEGTQGQFNWTNLDNIYNYTINRSFRYKHHTLVWGQQQPSWIGSLDSAAQRAAVVNWIQNVGQRYGSMAMVDVVNEPFHAVPVYANALGGAGVSGYDWVITSFRLARQYCFPGVKLILNEYNVLHSNTVTTNYIRLI
;
A
#
# COMPACT_ATOMS: atom_id res chain seq x y z
N MET A 1 10.02 1.95 -29.93
CA MET A 1 8.76 1.22 -29.70
C MET A 1 8.08 1.78 -28.45
N LYS A 2 7.10 2.67 -28.64
CA LYS A 2 6.33 3.29 -27.54
C LYS A 2 5.11 2.40 -27.29
N ASN A 3 5.07 1.74 -26.13
CA ASN A 3 3.99 0.81 -25.79
C ASN A 3 2.84 1.49 -25.05
N GLU A 4 1.66 1.14 -25.53
CA GLU A 4 0.32 1.52 -25.11
C GLU A 4 0.06 1.26 -23.62
N ARG A 5 -0.14 2.32 -22.82
CA ARG A 5 -0.64 2.24 -21.44
C ARG A 5 -1.72 3.29 -21.16
N GLY A 6 -2.56 3.57 -22.16
CA GLY A 6 -3.60 4.61 -22.09
C GLY A 6 -5.05 4.13 -22.24
N SER A 7 -5.31 2.86 -22.59
CA SER A 7 -6.66 2.41 -22.96
C SER A 7 -7.53 2.02 -21.77
N GLY A 8 -7.00 1.29 -20.77
CA GLY A 8 -7.81 0.75 -19.66
C GLY A 8 -8.43 1.81 -18.73
N PHE A 9 -7.70 2.87 -18.41
CA PHE A 9 -8.18 3.94 -17.51
C PHE A 9 -9.17 4.89 -18.20
N LYS A 10 -9.07 4.99 -19.54
CA LYS A 10 -9.97 5.80 -20.36
C LYS A 10 -11.32 5.09 -20.54
N ILE A 11 -11.30 3.77 -20.80
CA ILE A 11 -12.51 2.95 -20.88
C ILE A 11 -13.32 3.02 -19.58
N GLN A 12 -12.68 2.95 -18.40
CA GLN A 12 -13.41 2.98 -17.12
C GLN A 12 -14.05 4.36 -16.82
N LYS A 13 -13.37 5.46 -17.19
CA LYS A 13 -13.93 6.82 -17.11
C LYS A 13 -15.03 7.04 -18.14
N ASP A 14 -14.88 6.52 -19.36
CA ASP A 14 -15.85 6.66 -20.44
C ASP A 14 -17.11 5.84 -20.15
N THR A 15 -16.99 4.65 -19.57
CA THR A 15 -18.12 3.86 -19.08
C THR A 15 -18.85 4.57 -17.95
N LEU A 16 -18.13 5.14 -16.97
CA LEU A 16 -18.75 5.90 -15.87
C LEU A 16 -19.45 7.18 -16.38
N MET A 17 -18.84 7.88 -17.35
CA MET A 17 -19.40 9.07 -18.01
C MET A 17 -20.60 8.74 -18.89
N MET A 18 -20.58 7.62 -19.62
CA MET A 18 -21.74 7.13 -20.39
C MET A 18 -22.91 6.75 -19.47
N TYR A 19 -22.65 6.08 -18.35
CA TYR A 19 -23.69 5.78 -17.35
C TYR A 19 -24.32 7.07 -16.80
N THR A 20 -23.51 8.07 -16.44
CA THR A 20 -24.06 9.37 -15.99
C THR A 20 -24.83 10.10 -17.08
N LYS A 21 -24.37 10.11 -18.33
CA LYS A 21 -25.08 10.79 -19.44
C LYS A 21 -26.39 10.09 -19.80
N HIS A 22 -26.42 8.76 -19.80
CA HIS A 22 -27.67 8.02 -20.01
C HIS A 22 -28.66 8.23 -18.87
N GLN A 23 -28.22 8.30 -17.61
CA GLN A 23 -29.09 8.66 -16.49
C GLN A 23 -29.67 10.07 -16.62
N PHE A 24 -28.87 11.07 -17.03
CA PHE A 24 -29.36 12.44 -17.26
C PHE A 24 -30.33 12.56 -18.45
N SER A 25 -30.07 11.84 -19.55
CA SER A 25 -30.97 11.83 -20.71
C SER A 25 -32.32 11.17 -20.41
N PHE A 26 -32.34 10.14 -19.55
CA PHE A 26 -33.58 9.50 -19.09
C PHE A 26 -34.38 10.42 -18.15
N GLN A 27 -33.69 11.23 -17.34
CA GLN A 27 -34.32 12.25 -16.47
C GLN A 27 -35.07 13.32 -17.27
N SER A 28 -34.51 13.81 -18.39
CA SER A 28 -35.17 14.87 -19.17
C SER A 28 -36.46 14.42 -19.87
N HIS A 29 -36.55 13.16 -20.28
CA HIS A 29 -37.72 12.63 -20.99
C HIS A 29 -38.91 12.32 -20.05
N LEU A 30 -38.63 11.93 -18.81
CA LEU A 30 -39.67 11.64 -17.81
C LEU A 30 -40.32 12.91 -17.24
N ILE A 31 -39.60 14.03 -17.21
CA ILE A 31 -40.11 15.32 -16.68
C ILE A 31 -41.09 15.97 -17.68
N GLN A 32 -40.83 15.87 -18.99
CA GLN A 32 -41.66 16.54 -20.01
C GLN A 32 -43.00 15.86 -20.30
N ASN A 33 -43.20 14.59 -19.89
CA ASN A 33 -44.45 13.84 -20.16
C ASN A 33 -45.39 13.70 -18.95
N SER A 34 -45.19 14.46 -17.88
CA SER A 34 -45.97 14.34 -16.63
C SER A 34 -47.30 15.13 -16.65
N GLY A 35 -48.12 14.89 -17.68
CA GLY A 35 -49.55 15.13 -17.58
C GLY A 35 -50.15 14.18 -16.54
N ARG A 36 -50.50 14.70 -15.36
CA ARG A 36 -51.30 14.02 -14.31
C ARG A 36 -50.69 12.81 -13.59
N PHE A 37 -49.38 12.60 -13.63
CA PHE A 37 -48.75 11.75 -12.62
C PHE A 37 -48.50 12.58 -11.36
N SER A 38 -49.26 12.26 -10.31
CA SER A 38 -49.25 12.93 -9.01
C SER A 38 -47.82 13.18 -8.54
N ARG A 39 -47.51 14.43 -8.12
CA ARG A 39 -46.20 14.85 -7.58
C ARG A 39 -45.65 13.89 -6.51
N ILE A 40 -46.54 13.12 -5.88
CA ILE A 40 -46.26 12.07 -4.90
C ILE A 40 -45.51 10.88 -5.52
N ALA A 41 -45.87 10.42 -6.72
CA ALA A 41 -45.23 9.26 -7.38
C ALA A 41 -43.78 9.57 -7.81
N VAL A 42 -43.52 10.81 -8.25
CA VAL A 42 -42.16 11.28 -8.58
C VAL A 42 -41.30 11.41 -7.32
N ALA A 43 -41.87 11.87 -6.21
CA ALA A 43 -41.19 11.93 -4.93
C ALA A 43 -40.83 10.53 -4.37
N PHE A 44 -41.74 9.55 -4.49
CA PHE A 44 -41.45 8.15 -4.10
C PHE A 44 -40.37 7.50 -4.98
N LEU A 45 -40.37 7.78 -6.30
CA LEU A 45 -39.35 7.27 -7.21
C LEU A 45 -37.96 7.87 -6.89
N LEU A 46 -37.90 9.17 -6.57
CA LEU A 46 -36.67 9.83 -6.14
C LEU A 46 -36.16 9.29 -4.80
N VAL A 47 -37.03 9.07 -3.81
CA VAL A 47 -36.63 8.49 -2.51
C VAL A 47 -36.16 7.04 -2.65
N ALA A 48 -36.81 6.24 -3.51
CA ALA A 48 -36.37 4.87 -3.81
C ALA A 48 -35.03 4.81 -4.56
N LEU A 49 -34.77 5.76 -5.47
CA LEU A 49 -33.49 5.88 -6.18
C LEU A 49 -32.34 6.37 -5.28
N PHE A 50 -32.63 7.16 -4.24
CA PHE A 50 -31.63 7.57 -3.23
C PHE A 50 -31.37 6.51 -2.14
N SER A 51 -32.24 5.51 -2.00
CA SER A 51 -32.11 4.47 -0.97
C SER A 51 -31.15 3.33 -1.36
N ALA A 52 -30.67 3.29 -2.61
CA ALA A 52 -29.94 2.16 -3.17
C ALA A 52 -28.41 2.33 -3.20
N SER A 53 -27.81 3.03 -2.23
CA SER A 53 -26.34 3.07 -2.09
C SER A 53 -25.86 3.20 -0.64
N ALA A 54 -26.56 2.60 0.32
CA ALA A 54 -25.91 2.25 1.59
C ALA A 54 -25.04 0.98 1.40
N PHE A 55 -24.17 0.98 0.39
CA PHE A 55 -23.04 0.07 0.40
C PHE A 55 -22.26 0.40 1.67
N SER A 56 -22.09 -0.58 2.56
CA SER A 56 -21.26 -0.39 3.75
C SER A 56 -19.89 0.14 3.31
N GLN A 57 -19.67 1.41 3.64
CA GLN A 57 -18.44 2.12 3.31
C GLN A 57 -17.45 1.94 4.47
N PRO A 58 -16.14 1.94 4.19
CA PRO A 58 -15.14 2.02 5.24
C PRO A 58 -15.41 3.16 6.23
N LEU A 59 -15.05 2.99 7.50
CA LEU A 59 -15.28 3.98 8.56
C LEU A 59 -14.70 5.36 8.25
N ALA A 60 -13.59 5.40 7.51
CA ALA A 60 -12.90 6.63 7.10
C ALA A 60 -13.22 7.06 5.66
N GLN A 61 -14.32 6.58 5.07
CA GLN A 61 -14.73 7.01 3.73
C GLN A 61 -15.03 8.51 3.69
N GLY A 62 -14.49 9.21 2.68
CA GLY A 62 -14.64 10.65 2.52
C GLY A 62 -13.89 11.50 3.56
N LYS A 63 -13.08 10.90 4.44
CA LYS A 63 -12.26 11.62 5.42
C LYS A 63 -10.89 11.98 4.84
N SER A 64 -10.25 13.00 5.43
CA SER A 64 -8.93 13.48 5.02
C SER A 64 -7.79 12.52 5.36
N LYS A 65 -8.00 11.59 6.30
CA LYS A 65 -7.06 10.55 6.71
C LYS A 65 -7.71 9.17 6.52
N PHE A 66 -6.88 8.17 6.28
CA PHE A 66 -7.32 6.78 6.21
C PHE A 66 -7.46 6.19 7.62
N LEU A 67 -8.22 5.09 7.71
CA LEU A 67 -8.22 4.19 8.85
C LEU A 67 -7.85 2.79 8.31
N GLY A 68 -6.70 2.28 8.76
CA GLY A 68 -6.07 1.10 8.18
C GLY A 68 -5.99 -0.08 9.14
N VAL A 69 -5.62 -1.24 8.59
CA VAL A 69 -5.50 -2.50 9.33
C VAL A 69 -4.32 -3.34 8.82
N GLY A 70 -3.69 -4.08 9.73
CA GLY A 70 -2.75 -5.15 9.38
C GLY A 70 -3.48 -6.47 9.13
N THR A 71 -3.13 -7.21 8.06
CA THR A 71 -3.77 -8.50 7.77
C THR A 71 -2.80 -9.48 7.10
N GLY A 72 -3.17 -10.76 7.06
CA GLY A 72 -2.47 -11.79 6.29
C GLY A 72 -3.21 -12.12 4.99
N SER A 73 -2.74 -13.11 4.23
CA SER A 73 -3.35 -13.48 2.95
C SER A 73 -4.76 -14.07 3.05
N ASN A 74 -5.13 -14.64 4.20
CA ASN A 74 -6.51 -15.03 4.49
C ASN A 74 -7.34 -13.83 4.96
N ILE A 75 -7.79 -13.04 4.00
CA ILE A 75 -8.48 -11.76 4.26
C ILE A 75 -9.93 -12.03 4.68
N TRP A 76 -10.30 -11.59 5.88
CA TRP A 76 -11.67 -11.63 6.37
C TRP A 76 -12.63 -10.90 5.41
N SER A 77 -13.74 -11.54 5.04
CA SER A 77 -14.70 -11.01 4.07
C SER A 77 -15.28 -9.65 4.48
N GLY A 78 -15.47 -9.41 5.78
CA GLY A 78 -15.99 -8.15 6.32
C GLY A 78 -14.96 -7.01 6.42
N LEU A 79 -13.68 -7.23 6.10
CA LEU A 79 -12.62 -6.23 6.30
C LEU A 79 -12.94 -4.90 5.58
N HIS A 80 -13.46 -4.97 4.37
CA HIS A 80 -13.78 -3.81 3.54
C HIS A 80 -14.86 -2.87 4.13
N LEU A 81 -15.66 -3.35 5.07
CA LEU A 81 -16.71 -2.57 5.72
C LEU A 81 -16.13 -1.51 6.68
N TYR A 82 -14.87 -1.68 7.12
CA TYR A 82 -14.29 -0.87 8.19
C TYR A 82 -13.06 -0.06 7.74
N TRP A 83 -12.22 -0.63 6.88
CA TRP A 83 -10.87 -0.13 6.62
C TRP A 83 -10.70 0.32 5.17
N ASN A 84 -9.87 1.34 4.94
CA ASN A 84 -9.55 1.84 3.59
C ASN A 84 -8.02 1.94 3.32
N GLN A 85 -7.23 1.24 4.13
CA GLN A 85 -5.81 1.03 3.97
C GLN A 85 -5.43 -0.34 4.53
N ILE A 86 -4.57 -1.08 3.84
CA ILE A 86 -4.10 -2.40 4.30
C ILE A 86 -2.57 -2.46 4.31
N THR A 87 -2.05 -3.05 5.38
CA THR A 87 -0.64 -3.40 5.57
C THR A 87 -0.52 -4.92 5.66
N PRO A 88 0.36 -5.59 4.89
CA PRO A 88 0.62 -7.02 5.06
C PRO A 88 1.37 -7.23 6.38
N GLY A 89 0.82 -8.03 7.29
CA GLY A 89 1.39 -8.21 8.64
C GLY A 89 2.68 -9.02 8.64
N ASN A 90 2.73 -10.09 7.84
CA ASN A 90 3.91 -10.95 7.72
C ASN A 90 4.30 -11.21 6.27
N ASP A 91 3.33 -11.36 5.37
CA ASP A 91 3.57 -11.77 3.98
C ASP A 91 4.42 -10.76 3.18
N GLY A 92 4.57 -9.52 3.68
CA GLY A 92 5.43 -8.50 3.10
C GLY A 92 6.89 -8.52 3.57
N LYS A 93 7.23 -9.34 4.56
CA LYS A 93 8.58 -9.40 5.13
C LYS A 93 9.48 -10.28 4.26
N TRP A 94 10.75 -9.90 4.15
CA TRP A 94 11.67 -10.53 3.20
C TRP A 94 11.79 -12.05 3.36
N GLY A 95 11.93 -12.55 4.59
CA GLY A 95 12.01 -13.99 4.86
C GLY A 95 10.74 -14.76 4.53
N SER A 96 9.57 -14.11 4.49
CA SER A 96 8.32 -14.73 4.04
C SER A 96 8.24 -14.88 2.52
N VAL A 97 8.86 -13.96 1.77
CA VAL A 97 8.86 -14.01 0.31
C VAL A 97 10.03 -14.82 -0.23
N GLU A 98 11.23 -14.64 0.29
CA GLU A 98 12.46 -15.27 -0.22
C GLU A 98 13.10 -16.18 0.84
N GLY A 99 12.32 -17.12 1.37
CA GLY A 99 12.79 -18.08 2.38
C GLY A 99 13.94 -18.96 1.90
N THR A 100 14.09 -19.13 0.57
CA THR A 100 15.23 -19.78 -0.08
C THR A 100 15.84 -18.82 -1.09
N GLN A 101 17.16 -18.67 -1.07
CA GLN A 101 17.86 -17.68 -1.89
C GLN A 101 17.52 -17.83 -3.38
N GLY A 102 17.07 -16.74 -4.00
CA GLY A 102 16.69 -16.70 -5.41
C GLY A 102 15.32 -17.33 -5.73
N GLN A 103 14.60 -17.88 -4.75
CA GLN A 103 13.28 -18.47 -4.92
C GLN A 103 12.23 -17.62 -4.22
N PHE A 104 11.54 -16.78 -5.00
CA PHE A 104 10.54 -15.86 -4.47
C PHE A 104 9.13 -16.45 -4.51
N ASN A 105 8.48 -16.56 -3.35
CA ASN A 105 7.07 -16.88 -3.23
C ASN A 105 6.24 -15.61 -2.95
N TRP A 106 5.74 -14.99 -4.02
CA TRP A 106 4.93 -13.77 -3.95
C TRP A 106 3.46 -14.01 -3.64
N THR A 107 2.99 -15.26 -3.68
CA THR A 107 1.56 -15.63 -3.73
C THR A 107 0.73 -14.92 -2.67
N ASN A 108 1.16 -14.99 -1.40
CA ASN A 108 0.41 -14.40 -0.30
C ASN A 108 0.41 -12.87 -0.34
N LEU A 109 1.56 -12.27 -0.65
CA LEU A 109 1.70 -10.82 -0.71
C LEU A 109 0.89 -10.24 -1.88
N ASP A 110 0.88 -10.93 -3.02
CA ASP A 110 0.08 -10.57 -4.18
C ASP A 110 -1.41 -10.65 -3.91
N ASN A 111 -1.88 -11.65 -3.15
CA ASN A 111 -3.28 -11.74 -2.75
C ASN A 111 -3.72 -10.50 -1.96
N ILE A 112 -2.89 -10.05 -1.01
CA ILE A 112 -3.15 -8.83 -0.24
C ILE A 112 -3.09 -7.58 -1.12
N TYR A 113 -2.05 -7.45 -1.94
CA TYR A 113 -1.90 -6.31 -2.84
C TYR A 113 -3.09 -6.20 -3.80
N ASN A 114 -3.44 -7.28 -4.49
CA ASN A 114 -4.56 -7.31 -5.44
C ASN A 114 -5.90 -7.00 -4.75
N TYR A 115 -6.10 -7.46 -3.52
CA TYR A 115 -7.29 -7.07 -2.74
C TYR A 115 -7.38 -5.55 -2.55
N THR A 116 -6.26 -4.88 -2.27
CA THR A 116 -6.24 -3.42 -2.13
C THR A 116 -6.54 -2.71 -3.43
N ILE A 117 -5.95 -3.16 -4.54
CA ILE A 117 -6.17 -2.56 -5.87
C ILE A 117 -7.63 -2.69 -6.29
N ASN A 118 -8.21 -3.89 -6.15
CA ASN A 118 -9.59 -4.15 -6.54
C ASN A 118 -10.61 -3.32 -5.74
N ARG A 119 -10.23 -2.82 -4.56
CA ARG A 119 -11.09 -1.99 -3.70
C ARG A 119 -10.69 -0.52 -3.65
N SER A 120 -9.68 -0.12 -4.43
CA SER A 120 -9.11 1.23 -4.35
C SER A 120 -8.65 1.62 -2.94
N PHE A 121 -8.19 0.64 -2.16
CA PHE A 121 -7.60 0.88 -0.83
C PHE A 121 -6.14 1.29 -0.96
N ARG A 122 -5.65 2.04 0.03
CA ARG A 122 -4.22 2.36 0.10
C ARG A 122 -3.44 1.11 0.53
N TYR A 123 -2.45 0.72 -0.26
CA TYR A 123 -1.49 -0.31 0.14
C TYR A 123 -0.29 0.33 0.83
N LYS A 124 0.02 -0.11 2.06
CA LYS A 124 1.27 0.20 2.75
C LYS A 124 2.11 -1.08 2.77
N HIS A 125 3.25 -1.09 2.10
CA HIS A 125 4.17 -2.22 2.20
C HIS A 125 4.90 -2.19 3.54
N HIS A 126 4.99 -3.34 4.19
CA HIS A 126 5.72 -3.55 5.43
C HIS A 126 6.45 -4.90 5.30
N THR A 127 7.77 -4.93 5.22
CA THR A 127 8.77 -3.84 5.27
C THR A 127 9.97 -4.24 4.41
N LEU A 128 10.76 -3.27 3.93
CA LEU A 128 11.93 -3.57 3.09
C LEU A 128 13.13 -4.07 3.90
N VAL A 129 13.49 -3.37 4.98
CA VAL A 129 14.67 -3.67 5.79
C VAL A 129 14.28 -3.76 7.26
N TRP A 130 14.58 -4.89 7.89
CA TRP A 130 14.30 -5.16 9.31
C TRP A 130 15.17 -6.31 9.83
N GLY A 131 15.53 -6.26 11.11
CA GLY A 131 16.33 -7.31 11.75
C GLY A 131 15.57 -8.56 12.19
N GLN A 132 14.26 -8.59 12.01
CA GLN A 132 13.46 -9.79 12.25
C GLN A 132 12.82 -10.27 10.94
N GLN A 133 12.53 -11.58 10.86
CA GLN A 133 11.91 -12.22 9.69
C GLN A 133 12.59 -11.87 8.35
N GLN A 134 13.90 -11.62 8.40
CA GLN A 134 14.79 -11.64 7.24
C GLN A 134 15.09 -13.10 6.85
N PRO A 135 15.49 -13.38 5.61
CA PRO A 135 15.83 -14.75 5.22
C PRO A 135 17.03 -15.28 6.03
N SER A 136 16.97 -16.53 6.48
CA SER A 136 18.05 -17.11 7.31
C SER A 136 19.38 -17.24 6.55
N TRP A 137 19.33 -17.45 5.23
CA TRP A 137 20.50 -17.62 4.38
C TRP A 137 21.35 -16.35 4.22
N ILE A 138 20.82 -15.16 4.51
CA ILE A 138 21.58 -13.92 4.28
C ILE A 138 22.78 -13.77 5.24
N GLY A 139 22.68 -14.38 6.42
CA GLY A 139 23.74 -14.30 7.43
C GLY A 139 25.01 -15.06 7.04
N SER A 140 24.94 -16.03 6.13
CA SER A 140 26.09 -16.81 5.68
C SER A 140 26.80 -16.23 4.45
N LEU A 141 26.27 -15.14 3.89
CA LEU A 141 26.87 -14.46 2.74
C LEU A 141 27.94 -13.47 3.18
N ASP A 142 28.95 -13.24 2.32
CA ASP A 142 29.85 -12.12 2.48
C ASP A 142 29.14 -10.77 2.27
N SER A 143 29.79 -9.66 2.64
CA SER A 143 29.17 -8.34 2.57
C SER A 143 28.79 -7.91 1.14
N ALA A 144 29.52 -8.34 0.11
CA ALA A 144 29.19 -7.98 -1.27
C ALA A 144 27.94 -8.72 -1.73
N ALA A 145 27.84 -10.01 -1.42
CA ALA A 145 26.68 -10.84 -1.71
C ALA A 145 25.45 -10.41 -0.89
N GLN A 146 25.60 -10.05 0.38
CA GLN A 146 24.54 -9.44 1.20
C GLN A 146 24.02 -8.14 0.54
N ARG A 147 24.93 -7.26 0.13
CA ARG A 147 24.57 -6.01 -0.55
C ARG A 147 23.78 -6.26 -1.82
N ALA A 148 24.24 -7.18 -2.67
CA ALA A 148 23.56 -7.56 -3.90
C ALA A 148 22.16 -8.15 -3.62
N ALA A 149 22.04 -9.00 -2.61
CA ALA A 149 20.76 -9.59 -2.20
C ALA A 149 19.75 -8.51 -1.74
N VAL A 150 20.18 -7.56 -0.90
CA VAL A 150 19.31 -6.47 -0.42
C VAL A 150 18.86 -5.57 -1.59
N VAL A 151 19.78 -5.24 -2.51
CA VAL A 151 19.45 -4.46 -3.71
C VAL A 151 18.41 -5.19 -4.55
N ASN A 152 18.62 -6.49 -4.81
CA ASN A 152 17.70 -7.31 -5.57
C ASN A 152 16.33 -7.39 -4.90
N TRP A 153 16.26 -7.58 -3.58
CA TRP A 153 15.02 -7.59 -2.82
C TRP A 153 14.23 -6.27 -2.95
N ILE A 154 14.89 -5.14 -2.65
CA ILE A 154 14.25 -3.81 -2.71
C ILE A 154 13.79 -3.51 -4.15
N GLN A 155 14.61 -3.86 -5.14
CA GLN A 155 14.26 -3.71 -6.55
C GLN A 155 13.02 -4.53 -6.92
N ASN A 156 12.96 -5.81 -6.55
CA ASN A 156 11.83 -6.68 -6.86
C ASN A 156 10.53 -6.17 -6.23
N VAL A 157 10.54 -5.79 -4.96
CA VAL A 157 9.36 -5.19 -4.29
C VAL A 157 8.95 -3.89 -4.97
N GLY A 158 9.90 -2.98 -5.19
CA GLY A 158 9.65 -1.66 -5.78
C GLY A 158 9.07 -1.74 -7.20
N GLN A 159 9.52 -2.70 -8.00
CA GLN A 159 9.04 -2.91 -9.37
C GLN A 159 7.72 -3.68 -9.41
N ARG A 160 7.50 -4.64 -8.51
CA ARG A 160 6.28 -5.48 -8.49
C ARG A 160 5.04 -4.71 -8.04
N TYR A 161 5.17 -3.82 -7.04
CA TYR A 161 4.03 -3.18 -6.38
C TYR A 161 3.91 -1.69 -6.73
N GLY A 162 3.66 -1.39 -8.02
CA GLY A 162 3.72 -0.03 -8.55
C GLY A 162 2.65 0.97 -8.06
N SER A 163 1.57 0.49 -7.44
CA SER A 163 0.51 1.35 -6.88
C SER A 163 0.58 1.46 -5.36
N MET A 164 1.72 1.09 -4.77
CA MET A 164 1.98 1.26 -3.35
C MET A 164 1.86 2.73 -2.94
N ALA A 165 1.10 3.03 -1.89
CA ALA A 165 0.98 4.40 -1.39
C ALA A 165 2.14 4.76 -0.45
N MET A 166 2.60 3.78 0.32
CA MET A 166 3.55 3.95 1.42
C MET A 166 4.41 2.69 1.58
N VAL A 167 5.63 2.85 2.06
CA VAL A 167 6.52 1.74 2.41
C VAL A 167 7.26 2.04 3.70
N ASP A 168 7.24 1.10 4.64
CA ASP A 168 8.24 1.07 5.70
C ASP A 168 9.57 0.62 5.06
N VAL A 169 10.48 1.56 4.85
CA VAL A 169 11.79 1.28 4.24
C VAL A 169 12.68 0.57 5.25
N VAL A 170 12.77 1.13 6.46
CA VAL A 170 13.51 0.56 7.57
C VAL A 170 12.55 0.48 8.75
N ASN A 171 12.43 -0.71 9.32
CA ASN A 171 11.69 -0.95 10.54
C ASN A 171 12.67 -1.11 11.72
N GLU A 172 12.36 -0.46 12.84
CA GLU A 172 12.98 -0.63 14.14
C GLU A 172 14.52 -0.50 14.15
N PRO A 173 15.09 0.60 13.63
CA PRO A 173 16.54 0.78 13.59
C PRO A 173 17.22 0.77 14.98
N PHE A 174 16.47 0.96 16.06
CA PHE A 174 17.01 0.97 17.43
C PHE A 174 16.70 -0.30 18.23
N HIS A 175 15.80 -1.16 17.74
CA HIS A 175 15.40 -2.37 18.44
C HIS A 175 15.69 -3.66 17.65
N ALA A 176 15.82 -3.58 16.32
CA ALA A 176 16.00 -4.74 15.45
C ALA A 176 16.88 -4.41 14.24
N VAL A 177 18.17 -4.25 14.46
CA VAL A 177 19.17 -4.05 13.40
C VAL A 177 19.38 -5.35 12.61
N PRO A 178 19.32 -5.34 11.26
CA PRO A 178 19.55 -6.54 10.46
C PRO A 178 21.00 -6.99 10.43
N VAL A 179 21.22 -8.29 10.24
CA VAL A 179 22.57 -8.89 10.21
C VAL A 179 23.41 -8.37 9.03
N TYR A 180 22.74 -7.89 7.99
CA TYR A 180 23.34 -7.31 6.78
C TYR A 180 23.49 -5.78 6.85
N ALA A 181 23.28 -5.12 8.01
CA ALA A 181 23.42 -3.66 8.12
C ALA A 181 24.80 -3.16 7.66
N ASN A 182 25.87 -3.90 7.99
CA ASN A 182 27.24 -3.56 7.57
C ASN A 182 27.41 -3.57 6.05
N ALA A 183 26.75 -4.49 5.33
CA ALA A 183 26.76 -4.52 3.87
C ALA A 183 26.11 -3.27 3.23
N LEU A 184 25.27 -2.56 3.99
CA LEU A 184 24.63 -1.31 3.58
C LEU A 184 25.39 -0.06 4.04
N GLY A 185 26.58 -0.22 4.62
CA GLY A 185 27.43 0.86 5.15
C GLY A 185 27.56 0.86 6.67
N GLY A 186 26.79 0.02 7.37
CA GLY A 186 26.80 -0.04 8.84
C GLY A 186 26.51 1.32 9.46
N ALA A 187 27.13 1.61 10.61
CA ALA A 187 27.06 2.95 11.20
C ALA A 187 27.63 4.01 10.24
N GLY A 188 28.76 3.72 9.60
CA GLY A 188 29.43 4.65 8.70
C GLY A 188 29.71 6.01 9.35
N VAL A 189 29.79 7.07 8.55
CA VAL A 189 30.15 8.41 9.06
C VAL A 189 28.98 9.07 9.78
N SER A 190 27.75 8.84 9.34
CA SER A 190 26.55 9.43 9.97
C SER A 190 26.14 8.73 11.27
N GLY A 191 26.68 7.54 11.55
CA GLY A 191 26.16 6.63 12.58
C GLY A 191 25.00 5.75 12.10
N TYR A 192 24.41 6.04 10.92
CA TYR A 192 23.26 5.34 10.34
C TYR A 192 23.33 5.19 8.81
N ASP A 193 24.53 5.04 8.24
CA ASP A 193 24.72 4.96 6.78
C ASP A 193 23.92 3.80 6.15
N TRP A 194 23.71 2.70 6.90
CA TRP A 194 22.84 1.60 6.49
C TRP A 194 21.36 2.00 6.30
N VAL A 195 20.84 2.91 7.12
CA VAL A 195 19.49 3.47 7.00
C VAL A 195 19.45 4.39 5.77
N ILE A 196 20.40 5.32 5.65
CA ILE A 196 20.49 6.26 4.53
C ILE A 196 20.55 5.50 3.20
N THR A 197 21.39 4.47 3.12
CA THR A 197 21.53 3.61 1.95
C THR A 197 20.24 2.89 1.61
N SER A 198 19.51 2.36 2.61
CA SER A 198 18.20 1.74 2.41
C SER A 198 17.19 2.72 1.79
N PHE A 199 17.13 3.96 2.29
CA PHE A 199 16.26 5.00 1.73
C PHE A 199 16.67 5.45 0.32
N ARG A 200 17.96 5.50 0.02
CA ARG A 200 18.46 5.78 -1.34
C ARG A 200 18.02 4.69 -2.32
N LEU A 201 18.15 3.41 -1.94
CA LEU A 201 17.67 2.30 -2.74
C LEU A 201 16.15 2.33 -2.93
N ALA A 202 15.39 2.54 -1.85
CA ALA A 202 13.93 2.64 -1.95
C ALA A 202 13.51 3.82 -2.85
N ARG A 203 14.18 4.97 -2.77
CA ARG A 203 13.93 6.11 -3.66
C ARG A 203 14.26 5.78 -5.12
N GLN A 204 15.31 4.99 -5.36
CA GLN A 204 15.72 4.59 -6.70
C GLN A 204 14.74 3.60 -7.35
N TYR A 205 14.21 2.63 -6.59
CA TYR A 205 13.44 1.51 -7.15
C TYR A 205 11.94 1.58 -6.93
N CYS A 206 11.44 2.29 -5.90
CA CYS A 206 10.02 2.52 -5.74
C CYS A 206 9.54 3.63 -6.69
N PHE A 207 8.27 3.54 -7.09
CA PHE A 207 7.68 4.52 -7.99
C PHE A 207 7.69 5.95 -7.40
N PRO A 208 7.81 6.99 -8.25
CA PRO A 208 7.66 8.38 -7.82
C PRO A 208 6.33 8.59 -7.08
N GLY A 209 6.36 9.31 -5.96
CA GLY A 209 5.18 9.60 -5.14
C GLY A 209 4.91 8.59 -4.01
N VAL A 210 5.57 7.42 -4.00
CA VAL A 210 5.53 6.52 -2.83
C VAL A 210 6.13 7.24 -1.63
N LYS A 211 5.40 7.24 -0.50
CA LYS A 211 5.90 7.77 0.77
C LYS A 211 6.84 6.75 1.42
N LEU A 212 8.09 7.16 1.63
CA LEU A 212 9.12 6.36 2.30
C LEU A 212 9.06 6.64 3.80
N ILE A 213 8.90 5.61 4.61
CA ILE A 213 8.66 5.70 6.05
C ILE A 213 9.79 5.02 6.81
N LEU A 214 10.24 5.68 7.86
CA LEU A 214 11.01 5.08 8.94
C LEU A 214 10.00 4.70 10.03
N ASN A 215 9.97 3.44 10.45
CA ASN A 215 9.01 2.95 11.45
C ASN A 215 9.75 2.50 12.70
N GLU A 216 9.28 2.91 13.88
CA GLU A 216 9.89 2.58 15.16
C GLU A 216 8.83 2.66 16.28
N TYR A 217 8.96 1.81 17.30
CA TYR A 217 8.11 1.82 18.48
C TYR A 217 8.79 2.52 19.66
N ASN A 218 8.01 2.88 20.69
CA ASN A 218 8.47 3.58 21.90
C ASN A 218 9.11 4.97 21.69
N VAL A 219 9.09 5.53 20.48
CA VAL A 219 9.64 6.87 20.18
C VAL A 219 9.05 7.98 21.07
N LEU A 220 7.76 7.88 21.44
CA LEU A 220 7.10 8.87 22.30
C LEU A 220 7.12 8.52 23.80
N HIS A 221 7.63 7.35 24.17
CA HIS A 221 7.62 6.86 25.55
C HIS A 221 9.02 6.78 26.17
N SER A 222 10.06 6.59 25.36
CA SER A 222 11.44 6.46 25.82
C SER A 222 12.29 7.63 25.35
N ASN A 223 12.77 8.46 26.28
CA ASN A 223 13.66 9.59 25.99
C ASN A 223 14.89 9.19 25.17
N THR A 224 15.45 8.00 25.43
CA THR A 224 16.59 7.46 24.67
C THR A 224 16.21 7.21 23.22
N VAL A 225 15.07 6.55 22.98
CA VAL A 225 14.58 6.29 21.62
C VAL A 225 14.21 7.59 20.92
N THR A 226 13.53 8.53 21.60
CA THR A 226 13.23 9.86 21.06
C THR A 226 14.50 10.58 20.60
N THR A 227 15.52 10.62 21.45
CA THR A 227 16.79 11.32 21.17
C THR A 227 17.50 10.70 19.97
N ASN A 228 17.56 9.37 19.90
CA ASN A 228 18.17 8.67 18.77
C ASN A 228 17.37 8.87 17.48
N TYR A 229 16.03 8.87 17.56
CA TYR A 229 15.15 9.10 16.42
C TYR A 229 15.32 10.51 15.85
N ILE A 230 15.40 11.53 16.71
CA ILE A 230 15.67 12.92 16.30
C ILE A 230 17.04 13.07 15.65
N ARG A 231 18.08 12.37 16.15
CA ARG A 231 19.42 12.40 15.55
C ARG A 231 19.46 11.78 14.15
N LEU A 232 18.63 10.77 13.92
CA LEU A 232 18.59 10.01 12.67
C LEU A 232 17.89 10.77 11.53
N ILE A 233 16.90 11.63 11.83
CA ILE A 233 16.12 12.38 10.83
C ILE A 233 16.64 13.80 10.61
#